data_AF-B8LYH5-F1
#
_entry.id   AF-B8LYH5-F1
#
_cell.length_a   1.000
_cell.length_b   1.000
_cell.length_c   1.000
_cell.angle_alpha   90.00
_cell.angle_beta   90.00
_cell.angle_gamma   90.00
#
_symmetry.space_group_name_H-M   'P 1'
#
loop_
_entity.id
_entity.type
_entity.pdbx_description
1 polymer ?
#
loop_
_entity_poly.entity_id
_entity_poly.type
_entity_poly.pdbx_seq_one_letter_code
_entity_poly.pdbx_strand_id
1 'polypeptide(L)'
;MRTKDVRRALVALGLPPDSSSELSSIVAAVDPTSTGFLTYDAFVSVAAAKLHMRGDDALDAEVDAAYRLFTQGSEGPITLNHLRRITRDLKEDNVGDDLLKDMIREANGGDVLQKGVTLEQFRDVMSRAGVF
;
A
#
# COMPACT_ATOMS: atom_id res chain seq x y z
N MET A 1 -3.11 -19.52 -25.47
CA MET A 1 -3.28 -18.11 -25.89
C MET A 1 -2.06 -17.70 -26.70
N ARG A 2 -2.16 -16.81 -27.71
CA ARG A 2 -0.95 -16.32 -28.40
C ARG A 2 -0.25 -15.30 -27.51
N THR A 3 1.07 -15.32 -27.48
CA THR A 3 1.89 -14.42 -26.66
C THR A 3 1.62 -12.93 -26.95
N LYS A 4 1.33 -12.59 -28.21
CA LYS A 4 0.94 -11.22 -28.62
C LYS A 4 -0.38 -10.71 -28.02
N ASP A 5 -1.26 -11.62 -27.60
CA ASP A 5 -2.58 -11.28 -27.04
C ASP A 5 -2.52 -11.03 -25.53
N VAL A 6 -1.38 -11.31 -24.86
CA VAL A 6 -1.18 -11.11 -23.41
C VAL A 6 -1.49 -9.67 -22.99
N ARG A 7 -1.00 -8.66 -23.74
CA ARG A 7 -1.31 -7.25 -23.45
C ARG A 7 -2.80 -6.98 -23.46
N ARG A 8 -3.52 -7.50 -24.47
CA ARG A 8 -4.97 -7.26 -24.61
C ARG A 8 -5.73 -7.93 -23.47
N ALA A 9 -5.34 -9.15 -23.11
CA ALA A 9 -5.96 -9.88 -22.01
C ALA A 9 -5.73 -9.17 -20.66
N LEU A 10 -4.51 -8.71 -20.39
CA LEU A 10 -4.18 -7.94 -19.20
C LEU A 10 -4.95 -6.61 -19.11
N VAL A 11 -5.06 -5.87 -20.22
CA VAL A 11 -5.86 -4.64 -20.28
C VAL A 11 -7.34 -4.92 -20.03
N ALA A 12 -7.89 -6.00 -20.60
CA ALA A 12 -9.29 -6.39 -20.39
C ALA A 12 -9.60 -6.77 -18.93
N LEU A 13 -8.60 -7.25 -18.18
CA LEU A 13 -8.70 -7.53 -16.75
C LEU A 13 -8.50 -6.28 -15.85
N GLY A 14 -8.29 -5.10 -16.44
CA GLY A 14 -7.94 -3.89 -15.68
C GLY A 14 -6.54 -3.93 -15.08
N LEU A 15 -5.67 -4.80 -15.62
CA LEU A 15 -4.28 -5.00 -15.19
C LEU A 15 -3.32 -4.60 -16.31
N PRO A 16 -3.39 -3.38 -16.89
CA PRO A 16 -2.53 -3.01 -17.99
C PRO A 16 -1.05 -3.08 -17.56
N PRO A 17 -0.14 -3.53 -18.43
CA PRO A 17 1.29 -3.40 -18.17
C PRO A 17 1.68 -1.91 -18.08
N ASP A 18 2.46 -1.57 -17.06
CA ASP A 18 2.96 -0.25 -16.72
C ASP A 18 3.94 0.27 -17.77
N SER A 19 4.68 -0.63 -18.43
CA SER A 19 5.58 -0.27 -19.52
C SER A 19 5.72 -1.35 -20.57
N SER A 20 6.32 -0.98 -21.72
CA SER A 20 6.68 -1.97 -22.75
C SER A 20 7.78 -2.92 -22.27
N SER A 21 8.66 -2.46 -21.37
CA SER A 21 9.72 -3.29 -20.79
C SER A 21 9.12 -4.37 -19.90
N GLU A 22 8.20 -3.98 -19.02
CA GLU A 22 7.49 -4.91 -18.13
C GLU A 22 6.70 -5.96 -18.93
N LEU A 23 5.96 -5.56 -19.97
CA LEU A 23 5.28 -6.51 -20.85
C LEU A 23 6.26 -7.52 -21.47
N SER A 24 7.46 -7.07 -21.86
CA SER A 24 8.48 -7.94 -22.44
C SER A 24 9.01 -8.93 -21.41
N SER A 25 9.21 -8.50 -20.17
CA SER A 25 9.58 -9.38 -19.04
C SER A 25 8.49 -10.40 -18.73
N ILE A 26 7.22 -9.97 -18.69
CA ILE A 26 6.06 -10.86 -18.50
C ILE A 26 6.03 -11.93 -19.60
N VAL A 27 6.17 -11.51 -20.86
CA VAL A 27 6.19 -12.42 -22.01
C VAL A 27 7.35 -13.40 -21.92
N ALA A 28 8.55 -12.95 -21.58
CA ALA A 28 9.73 -13.81 -21.44
C ALA A 28 9.57 -14.82 -20.29
N ALA A 29 8.86 -14.45 -19.22
CA ALA A 29 8.59 -15.34 -18.09
C ALA A 29 7.59 -16.45 -18.44
N VAL A 30 6.56 -16.15 -19.25
CA VAL A 30 5.50 -17.12 -19.60
C VAL A 30 5.76 -17.91 -20.88
N ASP A 31 6.67 -17.44 -21.73
CA ASP A 31 7.06 -18.09 -22.99
C ASP A 31 8.59 -18.07 -23.18
N PRO A 32 9.37 -18.67 -22.25
CA PRO A 32 10.83 -18.61 -22.27
C PRO A 32 11.45 -19.29 -23.50
N THR A 33 10.73 -20.25 -24.09
CA THR A 33 11.14 -20.98 -25.29
C THR A 33 10.66 -20.33 -26.59
N SER A 34 10.01 -19.16 -26.52
CA SER A 34 9.53 -18.40 -27.69
C SER A 34 8.65 -19.22 -28.64
N THR A 35 7.78 -20.05 -28.06
CA THR A 35 6.81 -20.87 -28.81
C THR A 35 5.74 -20.01 -29.48
N GLY A 36 5.53 -18.78 -29.01
CA GLY A 36 4.48 -17.88 -29.46
C GLY A 36 3.11 -18.19 -28.85
N PHE A 37 3.04 -19.17 -27.94
CA PHE A 37 1.84 -19.57 -27.24
C PHE A 37 2.10 -19.78 -25.75
N LEU A 38 1.13 -19.41 -24.92
CA LEU A 38 1.15 -19.71 -23.48
C LEU A 38 -0.10 -20.47 -23.05
N THR A 39 0.03 -21.25 -21.99
CA THR A 39 -1.07 -21.96 -21.36
C THR A 39 -1.95 -21.01 -20.55
N TYR A 40 -3.18 -21.44 -20.25
CA TYR A 40 -4.07 -20.69 -19.37
C TYR A 40 -3.48 -20.52 -17.97
N ASP A 41 -2.87 -21.58 -17.42
CA ASP A 41 -2.25 -21.58 -16.10
C ASP A 41 -1.12 -20.55 -15.95
N ALA A 42 -0.24 -20.46 -16.96
CA ALA A 42 0.82 -19.46 -17.00
C ALA A 42 0.27 -18.02 -17.05
N PHE A 43 -0.82 -17.81 -17.80
CA PHE A 43 -1.49 -16.51 -17.85
C PHE A 43 -2.12 -16.12 -16.51
N VAL A 44 -2.84 -17.05 -15.87
CA VAL A 44 -3.48 -16.82 -14.56
C VAL A 44 -2.44 -16.49 -13.50
N SER A 45 -1.30 -17.19 -13.49
CA SER A 45 -0.21 -16.90 -12.55
C SER A 45 0.31 -15.46 -12.66
N VAL A 46 0.50 -14.97 -13.89
CA VAL A 46 0.88 -13.56 -14.13
C VAL A 46 -0.22 -12.59 -13.71
N ALA A 47 -1.46 -12.88 -14.09
CA ALA A 47 -2.58 -12.00 -13.76
C ALA A 47 -2.78 -11.90 -12.24
N ALA A 48 -2.66 -13.01 -11.51
CA ALA A 48 -2.71 -13.06 -10.06
C ALA A 48 -1.58 -12.23 -9.43
N ALA A 49 -0.33 -12.43 -9.88
CA ALA A 49 0.81 -11.65 -9.40
C ALA A 49 0.61 -10.14 -9.61
N LYS A 50 0.14 -9.72 -10.80
CA LYS A 50 -0.11 -8.31 -11.10
C LYS A 50 -1.28 -7.74 -10.29
N LEU A 51 -2.30 -8.55 -10.02
CA LEU A 51 -3.42 -8.15 -9.17
C LEU A 51 -2.97 -7.91 -7.73
N HIS A 52 -2.13 -8.79 -7.18
CA HIS A 52 -1.54 -8.61 -5.84
C HIS A 52 -0.69 -7.35 -5.76
N MET A 53 0.20 -7.11 -6.73
CA MET A 53 1.04 -5.92 -6.76
C MET A 53 0.21 -4.62 -6.82
N ARG A 54 -0.86 -4.58 -7.62
CA ARG A 54 -1.75 -3.40 -7.65
C ARG A 54 -2.50 -3.18 -6.34
N GLY A 55 -2.87 -4.25 -5.65
CA GLY A 55 -3.46 -4.17 -4.33
C GLY A 55 -2.50 -3.47 -3.37
N ASP A 56 -1.26 -3.93 -3.33
CA ASP A 56 -0.21 -3.40 -2.46
C ASP A 56 0.19 -1.95 -2.83
N ASP A 57 0.27 -1.61 -4.12
CA ASP A 57 0.62 -0.25 -4.56
C ASP A 57 -0.50 0.77 -4.27
N ALA A 58 -1.76 0.38 -4.48
CA ALA A 58 -2.90 1.24 -4.17
C ALA A 58 -3.03 1.43 -2.65
N LEU A 59 -2.79 0.35 -1.89
CA LEU A 59 -2.75 0.36 -0.44
C LEU A 59 -1.66 1.30 0.09
N ASP A 60 -0.45 1.22 -0.45
CA ASP A 60 0.67 2.07 -0.05
C ASP A 60 0.36 3.54 -0.32
N ALA A 61 -0.26 3.85 -1.46
CA ALA A 61 -0.70 5.21 -1.77
C ALA A 61 -1.76 5.73 -0.79
N GLU A 62 -2.70 4.89 -0.36
CA GLU A 62 -3.71 5.25 0.64
C GLU A 62 -3.11 5.47 2.04
N VAL A 63 -2.19 4.61 2.46
CA VAL A 63 -1.46 4.75 3.73
C VAL A 63 -0.61 6.02 3.72
N ASP A 64 0.09 6.31 2.63
CA ASP A 64 0.86 7.55 2.45
C ASP A 64 -0.03 8.79 2.50
N ALA A 65 -1.18 8.75 1.83
CA ALA A 65 -2.14 9.85 1.84
C ALA A 65 -2.70 10.08 3.25
N ALA A 66 -3.08 9.02 3.96
CA ALA A 66 -3.53 9.09 5.34
C ALA A 66 -2.43 9.65 6.25
N TYR A 67 -1.21 9.15 6.14
CA TYR A 67 -0.08 9.65 6.94
C TYR A 67 0.16 11.15 6.72
N ARG A 68 0.08 11.63 5.47
CA ARG A 68 0.17 13.06 5.15
C ARG A 68 -0.98 13.88 5.72
N LEU A 69 -2.18 13.33 5.81
CA LEU A 69 -3.31 14.00 6.48
C LEU A 69 -3.03 14.16 7.98
N PHE A 70 -2.44 13.14 8.61
CA PHE A 70 -2.06 13.22 10.02
C PHE A 70 -0.96 14.26 10.27
N THR A 71 0.05 14.35 9.42
CA THR A 71 1.15 15.32 9.56
C THR A 71 0.86 16.69 8.94
N GLN A 72 -0.26 16.87 8.24
CA GLN A 72 -0.53 18.02 7.39
C GLN A 72 0.56 18.34 6.35
N GLY A 73 1.29 17.33 5.90
CA GLY A 73 2.42 17.52 5.00
C GLY A 73 3.65 18.16 5.65
N SER A 74 3.71 18.27 6.99
CA SER A 74 4.99 18.51 7.66
C SER A 74 5.87 17.27 7.53
N GLU A 75 7.15 17.48 7.21
CA GLU A 75 8.12 16.38 7.23
C GLU A 75 8.33 15.89 8.67
N GLY A 76 8.40 14.57 8.84
CA GLY A 76 8.68 13.93 10.12
C GLY A 76 7.56 13.02 10.65
N PRO A 77 7.72 12.53 11.90
CA PRO A 77 6.81 11.57 12.52
C PRO A 77 5.46 12.20 12.92
N ILE A 78 4.43 11.37 13.05
CA ILE A 78 3.18 11.78 13.69
C ILE A 78 3.46 12.04 15.17
N THR A 79 3.18 13.27 15.61
CA THR A 79 3.40 13.70 16.99
C THR A 79 2.09 13.71 17.76
N LEU A 80 2.20 13.78 19.08
CA LEU A 80 1.04 13.91 19.96
C LEU A 80 0.22 15.18 19.69
N ASN A 81 0.87 16.26 19.24
CA ASN A 81 0.16 17.48 18.83
C ASN A 81 -0.68 17.26 17.57
N HIS A 82 -0.23 16.42 16.64
CA HIS A 82 -1.01 16.04 15.46
C HIS A 82 -2.27 15.27 15.88
N LEU A 83 -2.17 14.32 16.81
CA LEU A 83 -3.34 13.57 17.30
C LEU A 83 -4.34 14.43 18.08
N ARG A 84 -3.88 15.34 18.95
CA ARG A 84 -4.75 16.32 19.66
C ARG A 84 -5.52 17.23 18.71
N ARG A 85 -4.95 17.45 17.54
CA ARG A 85 -5.53 18.28 16.48
C ARG A 85 -6.60 17.49 15.74
N ILE A 86 -6.31 16.26 15.34
CA ILE A 86 -7.25 15.38 14.64
C ILE A 86 -8.47 15.05 15.50
N THR A 87 -8.26 14.73 16.78
CA THR A 87 -9.36 14.47 17.73
C THR A 87 -10.32 15.65 17.85
N ARG A 88 -9.81 16.89 17.90
CA ARG A 88 -10.64 18.11 17.87
C ARG A 88 -11.36 18.28 16.54
N ASP A 89 -10.69 18.04 15.41
CA ASP A 89 -11.30 18.14 14.08
C ASP A 89 -12.44 17.11 13.92
N LEU A 90 -12.31 15.93 14.53
CA LEU A 90 -13.32 14.86 14.57
C LEU A 90 -14.38 15.05 15.66
N LYS A 91 -14.29 16.11 16.48
CA LYS A 91 -15.16 16.36 17.66
C LYS A 91 -15.17 15.22 18.67
N GLU A 92 -14.06 14.50 18.77
CA GLU A 92 -13.83 13.47 19.79
C GLU A 92 -13.16 14.08 21.02
N ASP A 93 -13.83 15.06 21.63
CA ASP A 93 -13.30 15.83 22.77
C ASP A 93 -13.16 14.99 24.06
N ASN A 94 -13.67 13.76 24.06
CA ASN A 94 -13.57 12.81 25.17
C ASN A 94 -12.25 12.02 25.17
N VAL A 95 -11.40 12.17 24.16
CA VAL A 95 -10.09 11.50 24.10
C VAL A 95 -9.09 12.28 24.98
N GLY A 96 -8.84 11.74 26.17
CA GLY A 96 -7.89 12.32 27.11
C GLY A 96 -6.44 12.27 26.62
N ASP A 97 -5.63 13.21 27.10
CA ASP A 97 -4.21 13.32 26.72
C ASP A 97 -3.40 12.05 27.01
N ASP A 98 -3.79 11.30 28.04
CA ASP A 98 -3.12 10.05 28.40
C ASP A 98 -3.43 8.93 27.41
N LEU A 99 -4.66 8.87 26.88
CA LEU A 99 -5.01 7.93 25.81
C LEU A 99 -4.23 8.23 24.53
N LEU A 100 -4.03 9.51 24.20
CA LEU A 100 -3.20 9.91 23.04
C LEU A 100 -1.74 9.52 23.20
N LYS A 101 -1.18 9.64 24.42
CA LYS A 101 0.17 9.16 24.72
C LYS A 101 0.27 7.66 24.54
N ASP A 102 -0.73 6.93 25.01
CA ASP A 102 -0.75 5.47 24.91
C ASP A 102 -0.90 5.01 23.45
N MET A 103 -1.67 5.72 22.62
CA MET A 103 -1.72 5.47 21.17
C MET A 103 -0.35 5.63 20.49
N ILE A 104 0.41 6.70 20.84
CA ILE A 104 1.76 6.90 20.29
C ILE A 104 2.71 5.79 20.76
N ARG A 105 2.63 5.38 22.03
CA ARG A 105 3.48 4.31 22.60
C ARG A 105 3.19 2.95 21.99
N GLU A 106 1.93 2.62 21.77
CA GLU A 106 1.55 1.36 21.12
C GLU A 106 2.06 1.35 19.68
N ALA A 107 1.87 2.45 18.95
CA ALA A 107 2.28 2.56 17.56
C ALA A 107 3.80 2.60 17.36
N ASN A 108 4.55 3.24 18.26
CA ASN A 108 6.00 3.38 18.12
C ASN A 108 6.81 2.21 18.71
N GLY A 109 6.14 1.14 19.17
CA GLY A 109 6.77 -0.02 19.79
C GLY A 109 7.30 0.23 21.21
N GLY A 110 6.76 1.22 21.92
CA GLY A 110 7.14 1.58 23.29
C GLY A 110 8.32 2.53 23.41
N ASP A 111 8.74 3.19 22.32
CA ASP A 111 9.82 4.17 22.30
C ASP A 111 9.37 5.51 22.94
N VAL A 112 10.31 6.44 23.11
CA VAL A 112 10.04 7.77 23.67
C VAL A 112 9.00 8.53 22.83
N LEU A 113 8.04 9.17 23.50
CA LEU A 113 6.94 9.91 22.88
C LEU A 113 7.41 10.98 21.87
N GLN A 114 8.60 11.55 22.07
CA GLN A 114 9.15 12.59 21.18
C GLN A 114 9.57 12.06 19.81
N LYS A 115 9.87 10.75 19.71
CA LYS A 115 10.18 10.11 18.43
C LYS A 115 8.95 10.04 17.52
N GLY A 116 7.75 10.09 18.10
CA GLY A 116 6.49 10.00 17.38
C GLY A 116 6.32 8.65 16.67
N VAL A 117 5.42 8.63 15.67
CA VAL A 117 5.13 7.44 14.85
C VAL A 117 5.64 7.70 13.43
N THR A 118 6.56 6.86 12.95
CA THR A 118 7.05 6.94 11.57
C THR A 118 6.03 6.36 10.59
N LEU A 119 6.24 6.58 9.28
CA LEU A 119 5.39 6.00 8.24
C LEU A 119 5.34 4.46 8.31
N GLU A 120 6.48 3.82 8.55
CA GLU A 120 6.57 2.36 8.68
C GLU A 120 5.77 1.85 9.87
N GLN A 121 5.87 2.53 11.02
CA GLN A 121 5.10 2.20 12.22
C GLN A 121 3.60 2.44 12.02
N PHE A 122 3.23 3.51 11.33
CA PHE A 122 1.84 3.80 10.98
C PHE A 122 1.25 2.73 10.05
N ARG A 123 2.04 2.25 9.08
CA ARG A 123 1.66 1.14 8.19
C ARG A 123 1.43 -0.15 8.96
N ASP A 124 2.30 -0.51 9.90
CA ASP A 124 2.12 -1.69 10.74
C ASP A 124 0.83 -1.59 11.58
N VAL A 125 0.55 -0.43 12.17
CA VAL A 125 -0.69 -0.18 12.91
C VAL A 125 -1.91 -0.34 12.02
N MET A 126 -1.91 0.25 10.82
CA MET A 126 -3.04 0.14 9.88
C MET A 126 -3.26 -1.31 9.41
N SER A 127 -2.19 -2.06 9.18
CA SER A 127 -2.24 -3.49 8.86
C SER A 127 -2.83 -4.32 10.01
N ARG A 128 -2.37 -4.08 11.25
CA ARG A 128 -2.86 -4.79 12.46
C ARG A 128 -4.30 -4.45 12.82
N ALA A 129 -4.75 -3.23 12.52
CA ALA A 129 -6.09 -2.75 12.84
C ALA A 129 -7.19 -3.38 11.97
N GLY A 130 -6.84 -4.19 10.96
CA GLY A 130 -7.81 -4.81 10.08
C GLY A 130 -8.59 -3.78 9.23
N VAL A 131 -8.00 -2.59 9.04
CA VAL A 131 -8.45 -1.65 8.00
C VAL A 131 -8.21 -2.27 6.61
N PHE A 132 -7.48 -3.39 6.58
CA PHE A 132 -7.23 -4.27 5.45
C PHE A 132 -7.48 -5.73 5.86
#